data_AF-A0A7S1SJ87-F1
#
_entry.id   AF-A0A7S1SJ87-F1
#
_cell.length_a   1.000
_cell.length_b   1.000
_cell.length_c   1.000
_cell.angle_alpha   90.00
_cell.angle_beta   90.00
_cell.angle_gamma   90.00
#
_symmetry.space_group_name_H-M   'P 1'
#
loop_
_entity.id
_entity.type
_entity.pdbx_description
1 polymer ?
#
loop_
_entity_poly.entity_id
_entity_poly.type
_entity_poly.pdbx_seq_one_letter_code
_entity_poly.pdbx_strand_id
1 'polypeptide(L)'
;MYGFAKEPHKVQYPTAVQKVSALLAYMGFKEGKADEEEDAKKTIQGEVAYKEWWALQPLDFDAAADASKQTAPSGKNWYYASTATYPTCLIPEMVTAPPAPPEVEEHIQVAQALHHKGRFPEALRAYGNAKELWSKMTAEQRLTRSGELRPETKLYFAAACGGVLQSDGQDAAAMSIYSQVENEVRKLPDHHPDVALLHSLIGGAA
;
A
#
# COMPACT_ATOMS: atom_id res chain seq x y z
N MET A 1 47.06 -10.71 11.32
CA MET A 1 45.87 -11.49 11.73
C MET A 1 44.67 -10.92 11.00
N TYR A 2 44.20 -11.56 9.93
CA TYR A 2 42.96 -11.18 9.23
C TYR A 2 41.88 -12.20 9.61
N GLY A 3 40.79 -11.72 10.21
CA GLY A 3 39.63 -12.54 10.57
C GLY A 3 38.74 -12.77 9.36
N PHE A 4 38.42 -14.03 9.09
CA PHE A 4 37.49 -14.44 8.04
C PHE A 4 36.05 -14.03 8.41
N ALA A 5 35.39 -13.31 7.49
CA ALA A 5 33.97 -13.01 7.57
C ALA A 5 33.14 -14.30 7.37
N LYS A 6 32.20 -14.58 8.27
CA LYS A 6 31.23 -15.67 8.12
C LYS A 6 30.26 -15.34 6.99
N GLU A 7 30.04 -16.30 6.09
CA GLU A 7 29.05 -16.18 5.02
C GLU A 7 27.62 -16.03 5.58
N PRO A 8 26.74 -15.24 4.93
CA PRO A 8 25.37 -15.06 5.38
C PRO A 8 24.54 -16.33 5.19
N HIS A 9 23.90 -16.78 6.27
CA HIS A 9 22.96 -17.90 6.27
C HIS A 9 21.85 -17.66 5.22
N LYS A 10 21.80 -18.51 4.18
CA LYS A 10 20.65 -18.58 3.27
C LYS A 10 19.44 -19.09 4.04
N VAL A 11 18.54 -18.18 4.41
CA VAL A 11 17.23 -18.55 4.97
C VAL A 11 16.37 -19.08 3.83
N GLN A 12 16.18 -20.40 3.79
CA GLN A 12 15.34 -21.03 2.79
C GLN A 12 13.88 -20.88 3.22
N TYR A 13 13.11 -20.11 2.45
CA TYR A 13 11.69 -19.91 2.73
C TYR A 13 10.90 -21.21 2.50
N PRO A 14 9.94 -21.53 3.39
CA PRO A 14 9.09 -22.70 3.20
C PRO A 14 8.24 -22.55 1.95
N THR A 15 8.12 -23.66 1.22
CA THR A 15 7.31 -23.78 0.01
C THR A 15 5.82 -23.60 0.31
N ALA A 16 5.02 -23.27 -0.70
CA ALA A 16 3.57 -23.08 -0.54
C ALA A 16 2.88 -24.31 0.09
N VAL A 17 3.31 -25.52 -0.30
CA VAL A 17 2.80 -26.78 0.25
C VAL A 17 3.07 -26.88 1.75
N GLN A 18 4.29 -26.54 2.19
CA GLN A 18 4.66 -26.57 3.61
C GLN A 18 3.84 -25.57 4.45
N LYS A 19 3.51 -24.41 3.88
CA LYS A 19 2.66 -23.41 4.53
C LYS A 19 1.22 -23.91 4.69
N VAL A 20 0.66 -24.53 3.64
CA VAL A 20 -0.70 -25.07 3.67
C VAL A 20 -0.80 -26.25 4.64
N SER A 21 0.15 -27.19 4.63
CA SER A 21 0.16 -28.30 5.57
C SER A 21 0.30 -27.84 7.03
N ALA A 22 1.15 -26.85 7.30
CA ALA A 22 1.28 -26.27 8.63
C ALA A 22 -0.02 -25.59 9.11
N LEU A 23 -0.72 -24.90 8.20
CA LEU A 23 -2.00 -24.28 8.49
C LEU A 23 -3.08 -25.33 8.79
N LEU A 24 -3.17 -26.37 7.97
CA LEU A 24 -4.13 -27.47 8.17
C LEU A 24 -3.89 -28.20 9.50
N ALA A 25 -2.62 -28.44 9.85
CA ALA A 25 -2.25 -29.03 11.13
C ALA A 25 -2.61 -28.13 12.32
N TYR A 26 -2.36 -26.82 12.21
CA TYR A 26 -2.76 -25.84 13.24
C TYR A 26 -4.28 -25.78 13.45
N MET A 27 -5.03 -25.86 12.35
CA MET A 27 -6.50 -25.87 12.37
C MET A 27 -7.10 -27.21 12.84
N GLY A 28 -6.27 -28.20 13.17
CA GLY A 28 -6.73 -29.51 13.61
C GLY A 28 -7.32 -30.38 12.50
N PHE A 29 -7.15 -30.01 11.23
CA PHE A 29 -7.49 -30.85 10.10
C PHE A 29 -6.45 -31.97 9.98
N LYS A 30 -6.81 -33.15 10.50
CA LYS A 30 -6.08 -34.38 10.17
C LYS A 30 -6.52 -34.81 8.77
N GLU A 31 -5.59 -34.94 7.84
CA GLU A 31 -5.84 -35.70 6.61
C GLU A 31 -6.27 -37.10 7.04
N GLY A 32 -7.52 -37.47 6.73
CA GLY A 32 -8.06 -38.75 7.09
C GLY A 32 -7.29 -39.87 6.42
N LYS A 33 -6.37 -40.49 7.15
CA LYS A 33 -6.10 -41.92 7.02
C LYS A 33 -6.40 -42.56 8.36
N ALA A 34 -7.29 -43.55 8.27
CA ALA A 34 -7.62 -44.44 9.35
C ALA A 34 -6.36 -45.15 9.85
N ASP A 35 -6.44 -45.48 11.14
CA ASP A 35 -5.64 -46.46 11.86
C ASP A 35 -4.35 -45.96 12.54
N GLU A 36 -4.26 -46.40 13.79
CA GLU A 36 -3.13 -46.35 14.73
C GLU A 36 -3.01 -45.08 15.58
N GLU A 37 -3.95 -45.03 16.54
CA GLU A 37 -3.76 -44.56 17.90
C GLU A 37 -2.64 -45.37 18.60
N GLU A 38 -1.43 -44.81 18.68
CA GLU A 38 -0.54 -44.82 19.85
C GLU A 38 0.78 -44.11 19.45
N ASP A 39 1.48 -43.53 20.42
CA ASP A 39 2.81 -42.94 20.25
C ASP A 39 2.96 -41.62 19.48
N ALA A 40 2.36 -40.53 19.99
CA ALA A 40 2.93 -39.20 19.79
C ALA A 40 2.71 -38.24 20.98
N LYS A 41 2.91 -38.72 22.21
CA LYS A 41 3.23 -37.85 23.37
C LYS A 41 4.73 -37.54 23.43
N LYS A 42 5.36 -37.22 22.29
CA LYS A 42 6.68 -36.58 22.28
C LYS A 42 6.50 -35.08 22.05
N THR A 43 6.40 -34.40 23.19
CA THR A 43 6.85 -33.04 23.45
C THR A 43 7.49 -32.35 22.24
N ILE A 44 6.70 -31.58 21.48
CA ILE A 44 7.26 -30.53 20.62
C ILE A 44 7.63 -29.37 21.55
N GLN A 45 8.77 -29.51 22.24
CA GLN A 45 9.51 -28.42 22.88
C GLN A 45 10.31 -27.66 21.80
N GLY A 46 9.61 -27.22 20.76
CA GLY A 46 10.11 -26.17 19.89
C GLY A 46 9.24 -24.96 20.18
N GLU A 47 9.82 -23.88 20.68
CA GLU A 47 9.16 -22.58 20.70
C GLU A 47 8.63 -22.31 19.29
N VAL A 48 7.32 -22.48 19.15
CA VAL A 48 6.63 -22.18 17.91
C VAL A 48 6.69 -20.66 17.78
N ALA A 49 7.62 -20.17 16.95
CA ALA A 49 7.82 -18.75 16.63
C ALA A 49 6.52 -18.02 16.22
N TYR A 50 5.45 -18.76 15.95
CA TYR A 50 4.11 -18.25 15.67
C TYR A 50 3.42 -17.57 16.87
N LYS A 51 3.80 -17.87 18.13
CA LYS A 51 3.26 -17.15 19.29
C LYS A 51 3.69 -15.68 19.32
N GLU A 52 4.85 -15.35 18.78
CA GLU A 52 5.32 -13.96 18.67
C GLU A 52 4.52 -13.16 17.65
N TRP A 53 3.96 -13.82 16.62
CA TRP A 53 3.18 -13.18 15.57
C TRP A 53 1.76 -12.78 16.01
N TRP A 54 1.24 -13.45 17.04
CA TRP A 54 -0.12 -13.21 17.59
C TRP A 54 -0.11 -12.48 18.93
N ALA A 55 1.06 -12.14 19.48
CA ALA A 55 1.19 -11.29 20.66
C ALA A 55 0.94 -9.80 20.36
N LEU A 56 0.25 -9.47 19.27
CA LEU A 56 -0.28 -8.14 19.02
C LEU A 56 -1.39 -7.88 20.04
N GLN A 57 -1.07 -7.12 21.08
CA GLN A 57 -2.05 -6.73 22.08
C GLN A 57 -3.17 -5.92 21.41
N PRO A 58 -4.45 -6.19 21.74
CA PRO A 58 -5.53 -5.31 21.33
C PRO A 58 -5.28 -3.93 21.95
N LEU A 59 -5.43 -2.88 21.15
CA LEU A 59 -5.33 -1.48 21.59
C LEU A 59 -6.23 -1.23 22.79
N ASP A 60 -5.66 -0.59 23.82
CA ASP A 60 -6.44 0.05 24.88
C ASP A 60 -6.96 1.38 24.32
N PHE A 61 -8.20 1.38 23.80
CA PHE A 61 -8.80 2.50 23.07
C PHE A 61 -8.96 3.77 23.94
N ASP A 62 -8.92 3.64 25.26
CA ASP A 62 -9.07 4.76 26.20
C ASP A 62 -7.80 5.60 26.35
N ALA A 63 -6.63 5.12 25.92
CA ALA A 63 -5.36 5.85 25.96
C ALA A 63 -5.14 6.78 24.74
N ALA A 64 -6.01 6.73 23.73
CA ALA A 64 -5.84 7.38 22.43
C ALA A 64 -6.20 8.88 22.39
N ALA A 65 -6.42 9.52 23.54
CA ALA A 65 -6.84 10.94 23.60
C ALA A 65 -5.68 11.96 23.49
N ASP A 66 -4.43 11.55 23.72
CA ASP A 66 -3.25 12.43 23.68
C ASP A 66 -2.30 12.02 22.53
N ALA A 67 -2.54 12.54 21.33
CA ALA A 67 -1.71 12.29 20.13
C ALA A 67 -0.22 12.69 20.30
N SER A 68 0.10 13.50 21.31
CA SER A 68 1.46 13.98 21.61
C SER A 68 2.34 12.97 22.36
N LYS A 69 1.79 11.86 22.85
CA LYS A 69 2.50 10.85 23.66
C LYS A 69 2.57 9.46 23.01
N GLN A 70 2.41 9.38 21.69
CA GLN A 70 2.65 8.14 20.94
C GLN A 70 4.16 7.85 20.85
N THR A 71 4.75 7.40 21.95
CA THR A 71 6.11 6.82 21.93
C THR A 71 6.03 5.38 22.41
N ALA A 72 6.55 4.47 21.58
CA ALA A 72 6.50 3.03 21.82
C ALA A 72 7.08 2.66 23.18
N PRO A 73 6.49 1.70 23.90
CA PRO A 73 7.24 0.97 24.90
C PRO A 73 8.28 0.11 24.14
N SER A 74 9.55 0.52 24.23
CA SER A 74 10.74 -0.15 23.65
C SER A 74 10.89 -0.11 22.11
N GLY A 75 11.13 1.07 21.52
CA GLY A 75 11.83 1.20 20.22
C GLY A 75 11.22 0.45 19.01
N LYS A 76 9.99 -0.05 19.13
CA LYS A 76 9.27 -0.83 18.13
C LYS A 76 7.79 -0.48 18.25
N ASN A 77 7.45 0.70 17.73
CA ASN A 77 6.06 1.10 17.51
C ASN A 77 5.57 0.37 16.26
N TRP A 78 4.81 -0.71 16.41
CA TRP A 78 4.12 -1.34 15.29
C TRP A 78 2.65 -0.94 15.32
N TYR A 79 2.23 -0.11 14.37
CA TYR A 79 0.85 0.34 14.25
C TYR A 79 0.19 -0.33 13.04
N TYR A 80 -0.78 -1.21 13.31
CA TYR A 80 -1.42 -2.06 12.28
C TYR A 80 -2.27 -1.27 11.28
N ALA A 81 -2.65 -0.03 11.62
CA ALA A 81 -3.39 0.86 10.74
C ALA A 81 -2.49 1.91 10.05
N SER A 82 -1.17 1.89 10.26
CA SER A 82 -0.24 2.77 9.53
C SER A 82 0.37 1.95 8.42
N THR A 83 0.21 2.44 7.21
CA THR A 83 0.90 1.97 6.00
C THR A 83 2.42 1.93 6.21
N ALA A 84 2.97 2.79 7.08
CA ALA A 84 4.39 2.84 7.41
C ALA A 84 4.88 1.65 8.26
N THR A 85 3.97 0.93 8.95
CA THR A 85 4.37 -0.22 9.80
C THR A 85 3.70 -1.53 9.45
N TYR A 86 2.53 -1.47 8.83
CA TYR A 86 1.85 -2.59 8.23
C TYR A 86 1.33 -2.10 6.88
N PRO A 87 1.88 -2.55 5.74
CA PRO A 87 1.25 -2.25 4.47
C PRO A 87 -0.15 -2.84 4.55
N THR A 88 -1.16 -1.97 4.58
CA THR A 88 -2.54 -2.40 4.59
C THR A 88 -2.70 -3.36 3.43
N CYS A 89 -3.11 -4.60 3.72
CA CYS A 89 -3.39 -5.61 2.70
C CYS A 89 -4.65 -5.28 1.88
N LEU A 90 -5.13 -4.04 1.98
CA LEU A 90 -6.08 -3.45 1.06
C LEU A 90 -5.33 -3.26 -0.26
N ILE A 91 -5.75 -3.99 -1.29
CA ILE A 91 -5.36 -3.70 -2.65
C ILE A 91 -5.87 -2.28 -2.93
N PRO A 92 -4.99 -1.27 -3.08
CA PRO A 92 -5.46 0.06 -3.41
C PRO A 92 -6.19 -0.01 -4.74
N GLU A 93 -7.32 0.68 -4.86
CA GLU A 93 -8.08 0.71 -6.10
C GLU A 93 -7.17 1.16 -7.24
N MET A 94 -7.03 0.33 -8.26
CA MET A 94 -6.20 0.66 -9.42
C MET A 94 -6.92 1.75 -10.22
N VAL A 95 -6.51 3.00 -10.01
CA VAL A 95 -7.07 4.13 -10.76
C VAL A 95 -6.52 4.09 -12.17
N THR A 96 -7.40 3.81 -13.13
CA THR A 96 -7.05 3.85 -14.55
C THR A 96 -6.99 5.29 -15.03
N ALA A 97 -5.96 5.63 -15.79
CA ALA A 97 -5.88 6.94 -16.43
C ALA A 97 -7.07 7.13 -17.37
N PRO A 98 -7.74 8.30 -17.37
CA PRO A 98 -8.68 8.64 -18.43
C PRO A 98 -7.94 8.63 -19.79
N PRO A 99 -8.66 8.49 -20.92
CA PRO A 99 -8.03 8.38 -22.23
C PRO A 99 -7.11 9.56 -22.51
N ALA A 100 -5.81 9.28 -22.51
CA ALA A 100 -4.73 10.24 -22.63
C ALA A 100 -4.14 10.24 -24.05
N PRO A 101 -3.53 11.35 -24.52
CA PRO A 101 -2.69 11.32 -25.71
C PRO A 101 -1.54 10.31 -25.56
N PRO A 102 -1.11 9.64 -26.65
CA PRO A 102 -0.13 8.57 -26.59
C PRO A 102 1.22 9.03 -25.99
N GLU A 103 1.61 10.29 -26.22
CA GLU A 103 2.83 10.86 -25.64
C GLU A 103 2.74 10.95 -24.10
N VAL A 104 1.57 11.32 -23.58
CA VAL A 104 1.33 11.40 -22.13
C VAL A 104 1.25 9.99 -21.52
N GLU A 105 0.64 9.05 -22.25
CA GLU A 105 0.50 7.67 -21.81
C GLU A 105 1.88 7.00 -21.58
N GLU A 106 2.84 7.22 -22.47
CA GLU A 106 4.21 6.71 -22.29
C GLU A 106 4.83 7.21 -20.98
N HIS A 107 4.70 8.51 -20.69
CA HIS A 107 5.21 9.08 -19.44
C HIS A 107 4.52 8.51 -18.19
N ILE A 108 3.21 8.28 -18.28
CA ILE A 108 2.44 7.62 -17.21
C ILE A 108 2.96 6.20 -16.96
N GLN A 109 3.18 5.41 -18.02
CA GLN A 109 3.69 4.04 -17.89
C GLN A 109 5.09 4.01 -17.27
N VAL A 110 5.96 4.95 -17.63
CA VAL A 110 7.29 5.10 -17.00
C VAL A 110 7.15 5.42 -15.51
N ALA A 111 6.24 6.32 -15.14
CA ALA A 111 6.00 6.68 -13.74
C ALA A 111 5.49 5.47 -12.92
N GLN A 112 4.55 4.70 -13.46
CA GLN A 112 4.07 3.46 -12.85
C GLN A 112 5.18 2.43 -12.67
N ALA A 113 6.03 2.24 -13.69
CA ALA A 113 7.17 1.33 -13.60
C ALA A 113 8.18 1.75 -12.53
N LEU A 114 8.40 3.06 -12.34
CA LEU A 114 9.25 3.59 -11.27
C LEU A 114 8.62 3.38 -9.89
N HIS A 115 7.31 3.58 -9.76
CA HIS A 115 6.56 3.32 -8.53
C HIS A 115 6.66 1.84 -8.13
N HIS A 116 6.41 0.92 -9.05
CA HIS A 116 6.53 -0.53 -8.79
C HIS A 116 7.95 -0.97 -8.43
N LYS A 117 8.97 -0.22 -8.85
CA LYS A 117 10.38 -0.45 -8.48
C LYS A 117 10.77 0.19 -7.14
N GLY A 118 9.85 0.86 -6.45
CA GLY A 118 10.11 1.56 -5.19
C GLY A 118 10.92 2.86 -5.36
N ARG A 119 11.06 3.39 -6.57
CA ARG A 119 11.79 4.65 -6.82
C ARG A 119 10.84 5.84 -6.68
N PHE A 120 10.33 6.05 -5.46
CA PHE A 120 9.23 6.98 -5.20
C PHE A 120 9.51 8.44 -5.62
N PRO A 121 10.68 9.06 -5.32
CA PRO A 121 10.94 10.44 -5.74
C PRO A 121 10.94 10.62 -7.25
N GLU A 122 11.44 9.61 -7.98
CA GLU A 122 11.49 9.64 -9.43
C GLU A 122 10.11 9.39 -10.06
N ALA A 123 9.30 8.52 -9.44
CA ALA A 123 7.91 8.31 -9.83
C ALA A 123 7.09 9.59 -9.69
N LEU A 124 7.21 10.31 -8.56
CA LEU A 124 6.55 11.61 -8.36
C LEU A 124 6.95 12.64 -9.42
N ARG A 125 8.24 12.73 -9.73
CA ARG A 125 8.73 13.61 -10.80
C ARG A 125 8.18 13.21 -12.17
N ALA A 126 8.12 11.92 -12.47
CA ALA A 126 7.60 11.42 -13.74
C ALA A 126 6.10 11.72 -13.88
N TYR A 127 5.29 11.51 -12.82
CA TYR A 127 3.88 11.90 -12.82
C TYR A 127 3.69 13.42 -12.95
N GLY A 128 4.55 14.22 -12.29
CA GLY A 128 4.55 15.68 -12.44
C GLY A 128 4.80 16.11 -13.89
N ASN A 129 5.83 15.56 -14.53
CA ASN A 129 6.13 15.83 -15.93
C ASN A 129 5.00 15.40 -16.87
N ALA A 130 4.38 14.25 -16.63
CA ALA A 130 3.23 13.77 -17.41
C ALA A 130 2.02 14.71 -17.28
N LYS A 131 1.75 15.22 -16.07
CA LYS A 131 0.68 16.19 -15.81
C LYS A 131 0.93 17.51 -16.53
N GLU A 132 2.15 18.03 -16.47
CA GLU A 132 2.54 19.26 -17.17
C GLU A 132 2.41 19.12 -18.69
N LEU A 133 2.89 18.00 -19.25
CA LEU A 133 2.77 17.71 -20.67
C LEU A 133 1.29 17.66 -21.09
N TRP A 134 0.45 16.94 -20.33
CA TRP A 134 -0.97 16.85 -20.64
C TRP A 134 -1.66 18.22 -20.54
N SER A 135 -1.32 19.03 -19.53
CA SER A 135 -1.85 20.38 -19.39
C SER A 135 -1.48 21.25 -20.61
N LYS A 136 -0.22 21.16 -21.06
CA LYS A 136 0.26 21.90 -22.24
C LYS A 136 -0.47 21.47 -23.51
N MET A 137 -0.56 20.17 -23.76
CA MET A 137 -1.29 19.64 -24.93
C MET A 137 -2.77 20.01 -24.90
N THR A 138 -3.40 19.99 -23.72
CA THR A 138 -4.81 20.38 -23.56
C THR A 138 -5.03 21.85 -23.93
N ALA A 139 -4.12 22.74 -23.54
CA ALA A 139 -4.18 24.15 -23.87
C ALA A 139 -3.89 24.43 -25.36
N GLU A 140 -2.85 23.80 -25.92
CA GLU A 140 -2.40 24.02 -27.30
C GLU A 140 -3.38 23.41 -28.33
N GLN A 141 -3.83 22.18 -28.09
CA GLN A 141 -4.68 21.42 -29.01
C GLN A 141 -6.17 21.58 -28.71
N ARG A 142 -6.54 22.35 -27.66
CA ARG A 142 -7.92 22.55 -27.19
C ARG A 142 -8.67 21.22 -26.99
N LEU A 143 -8.01 20.26 -26.34
CA LEU A 143 -8.61 18.95 -26.03
C LEU A 143 -9.86 19.08 -25.15
N THR A 144 -9.96 20.19 -24.41
CA THR A 144 -11.15 20.57 -23.64
C THR A 144 -11.63 21.95 -24.06
N ARG A 145 -12.93 22.21 -23.86
CA ARG A 145 -13.54 23.51 -24.16
C ARG A 145 -12.93 24.66 -23.34
N SER A 146 -12.46 24.37 -22.12
CA SER A 146 -11.82 25.34 -21.23
C SER A 146 -10.33 25.52 -21.49
N GLY A 147 -9.68 24.60 -22.21
CA GLY A 147 -8.21 24.55 -22.31
C GLY A 147 -7.51 24.08 -21.03
N GLU A 148 -8.28 23.69 -20.00
CA GLU A 148 -7.77 23.11 -18.76
C GLU A 148 -7.99 21.60 -18.71
N LEU A 149 -7.19 20.91 -17.91
CA LEU A 149 -7.41 19.49 -17.61
C LEU A 149 -8.80 19.27 -17.02
N ARG A 150 -9.46 18.19 -17.44
CA ARG A 150 -10.75 17.79 -16.87
C ARG A 150 -10.60 17.37 -15.40
N PRO A 151 -11.63 17.52 -14.55
CA PRO A 151 -11.55 17.11 -13.15
C PRO A 151 -11.08 15.67 -12.94
N GLU A 152 -11.53 14.73 -13.78
CA GLU A 152 -11.17 13.32 -13.75
C GLU A 152 -9.66 13.12 -13.96
N THR A 153 -9.06 13.89 -14.88
CA THR A 153 -7.60 13.88 -15.09
C THR A 153 -6.86 14.47 -13.90
N LYS A 154 -7.38 15.54 -13.28
CA LYS A 154 -6.78 16.12 -12.07
C LYS A 154 -6.81 15.12 -10.91
N LEU A 155 -7.93 14.42 -10.73
CA LEU A 155 -8.08 13.36 -9.73
C LEU A 155 -7.12 12.20 -10.00
N TYR A 156 -7.00 11.74 -11.24
CA TYR A 156 -6.07 10.66 -11.60
C TYR A 156 -4.63 10.95 -11.13
N PHE A 157 -4.11 12.14 -11.44
CA PHE A 157 -2.75 12.49 -11.01
C PHE A 157 -2.63 12.64 -9.49
N ALA A 158 -3.67 13.12 -8.82
CA ALA A 158 -3.70 13.16 -7.36
C ALA A 158 -3.69 11.76 -6.75
N ALA A 159 -4.51 10.84 -7.27
CA ALA A 159 -4.53 9.43 -6.87
C ALA A 159 -3.18 8.74 -7.10
N ALA A 160 -2.57 8.94 -8.27
CA ALA A 160 -1.29 8.35 -8.61
C ALA A 160 -0.16 8.86 -7.70
N CYS A 161 -0.04 10.18 -7.51
CA CYS A 161 0.96 10.77 -6.63
C CYS A 161 0.71 10.44 -5.16
N GLY A 162 -0.54 10.48 -4.72
CA GLY A 162 -0.93 10.11 -3.36
C GLY A 162 -0.61 8.64 -3.06
N GLY A 163 -0.90 7.73 -3.99
CA GLY A 163 -0.53 6.31 -3.86
C GLY A 163 0.99 6.10 -3.79
N VAL A 164 1.78 6.88 -4.53
CA VAL A 164 3.25 6.87 -4.40
C VAL A 164 3.68 7.35 -3.01
N LEU A 165 3.10 8.43 -2.50
CA LEU A 165 3.42 8.98 -1.18
C LEU A 165 3.04 8.02 -0.05
N GLN A 166 1.87 7.37 -0.14
CA GLN A 166 1.46 6.33 0.82
C GLN A 166 2.42 5.14 0.78
N SER A 167 2.89 4.75 -0.41
CA SER A 167 3.90 3.69 -0.56
C SER A 167 5.26 4.06 0.03
N ASP A 168 5.58 5.36 0.08
CA ASP A 168 6.77 5.93 0.72
C ASP A 168 6.56 6.24 2.23
N GLY A 169 5.39 5.91 2.78
CA GLY A 169 5.03 6.17 4.19
C GLY A 169 4.74 7.64 4.53
N GLN A 170 4.48 8.48 3.51
CA GLN A 170 4.19 9.91 3.66
C GLN A 170 2.68 10.20 3.59
N ASP A 171 1.89 9.56 4.46
CA ASP A 171 0.41 9.63 4.42
C ASP A 171 -0.12 11.07 4.57
N ALA A 172 0.51 11.88 5.42
CA ALA A 172 0.12 13.29 5.60
C ALA A 172 0.28 14.11 4.30
N ALA A 173 1.32 13.81 3.51
CA ALA A 173 1.53 14.45 2.21
C ALA A 173 0.51 13.94 1.18
N ALA A 174 0.18 12.64 1.20
CA ALA A 174 -0.86 12.07 0.36
C ALA A 174 -2.23 12.70 0.64
N MET A 175 -2.59 12.84 1.92
CA MET A 175 -3.82 13.51 2.36
C MET A 175 -3.91 14.94 1.82
N SER A 176 -2.81 15.70 1.92
CA SER A 176 -2.76 17.06 1.37
C SER A 176 -3.03 17.10 -0.14
N ILE A 177 -2.51 16.13 -0.90
CA ILE A 177 -2.78 16.02 -2.34
C ILE A 177 -4.26 15.72 -2.61
N TYR A 178 -4.86 14.78 -1.86
CA TYR A 178 -6.27 14.43 -2.03
C TYR A 178 -7.20 15.61 -1.69
N SER A 179 -6.92 16.34 -0.62
CA SER A 179 -7.71 17.53 -0.25
C SER A 179 -7.64 18.64 -1.32
N GLN A 180 -6.51 18.80 -2.02
CA GLN A 180 -6.37 19.82 -3.06
C GLN A 180 -7.30 19.59 -4.26
N VAL A 181 -7.66 18.34 -4.58
CA VAL A 181 -8.52 18.02 -5.73
C VAL A 181 -10.00 17.93 -5.39
N GLU A 182 -10.37 18.05 -4.12
CA GLU A 182 -11.76 17.93 -3.66
C GLU A 182 -12.69 18.94 -4.35
N ASN A 183 -12.23 20.20 -4.46
CA ASN A 183 -12.99 21.25 -5.13
C ASN A 183 -13.14 21.01 -6.65
N GLU A 184 -12.19 20.31 -7.28
CA GLU A 184 -12.29 19.96 -8.70
C GLU A 184 -13.28 18.83 -8.91
N VAL A 185 -13.22 17.79 -8.06
CA VAL A 185 -14.13 16.63 -8.12
C VAL A 185 -15.58 17.04 -7.83
N ARG A 186 -15.82 18.02 -6.95
CA ARG A 186 -17.16 18.58 -6.71
C ARG A 186 -17.81 19.25 -7.93
N LYS A 187 -17.05 19.52 -9.00
CA LYS A 187 -17.60 20.05 -10.27
C LYS A 187 -18.21 18.94 -11.13
N LEU A 188 -17.95 17.67 -10.82
CA LEU A 188 -18.55 16.54 -11.51
C LEU A 188 -20.03 16.41 -11.13
N PRO A 189 -20.85 15.77 -11.98
CA PRO A 189 -22.25 15.51 -11.67
C PRO A 189 -22.42 14.69 -10.38
N ASP A 190 -23.56 14.87 -9.73
CA ASP A 190 -23.96 14.04 -8.60
C ASP A 190 -23.95 12.55 -9.02
N HIS A 191 -23.41 11.69 -8.14
CA HIS A 191 -23.21 10.24 -8.35
C HIS A 191 -22.11 9.84 -9.34
N HIS A 192 -21.21 10.74 -9.75
CA HIS A 192 -20.04 10.35 -10.54
C HIS A 192 -19.12 9.39 -9.72
N PRO A 193 -18.64 8.26 -10.27
CA PRO A 193 -17.84 7.28 -9.53
C PRO A 193 -16.57 7.87 -8.91
N ASP A 194 -15.95 8.83 -9.59
CA ASP A 194 -14.76 9.56 -9.11
C ASP A 194 -14.96 10.28 -7.77
N VAL A 195 -16.19 10.65 -7.42
CA VAL A 195 -16.50 11.25 -6.11
C VAL A 195 -16.31 10.19 -5.01
N ALA A 196 -16.82 8.98 -5.22
CA ALA A 196 -16.66 7.87 -4.28
C ALA A 196 -15.19 7.43 -4.20
N LEU A 197 -14.48 7.42 -5.34
CA LEU A 197 -13.05 7.13 -5.39
C LEU A 197 -12.25 8.09 -4.51
N LEU A 198 -12.47 9.40 -4.63
CA LEU A 198 -11.74 10.39 -3.81
C LEU A 198 -11.97 10.16 -2.31
N HIS A 199 -13.20 9.87 -1.89
CA HIS A 199 -13.49 9.56 -0.48
C HIS A 199 -12.82 8.27 -0.02
N SER A 200 -12.74 7.24 -0.87
CA SER A 200 -12.00 6.00 -0.60
C SER A 200 -10.51 6.28 -0.40
N LEU A 201 -9.90 7.10 -1.26
CA LEU A 201 -8.50 7.51 -1.16
C LEU A 201 -8.21 8.30 0.11
N ILE A 202 -9.07 9.26 0.46
CA ILE A 202 -8.97 10.02 1.72
C ILE A 202 -9.10 9.07 2.91
N GLY A 203 -10.10 8.19 2.92
CA GLY A 203 -10.29 7.21 4.00
C GLY A 203 -9.11 6.24 4.14
N GLY A 204 -8.41 5.92 3.05
CA GLY A 204 -7.20 5.09 3.09
C GLY A 204 -5.93 5.82 3.56
N ALA A 205 -5.91 7.16 3.56
CA ALA A 205 -4.77 7.96 4.00
C ALA A 205 -4.98 8.59 5.40
N ALA A 206 -6.19 8.50 5.96
CA ALA A 206 -6.55 8.98 7.29
C ALA A 206 -6.29 7.91 8.36
#